data_AF-A0A5R8P638-F1
#
_entry.id   AF-A0A5R8P638-F1
#
_cell.length_a   1.000
_cell.length_b   1.000
_cell.length_c   1.000
_cell.angle_alpha   90.00
_cell.angle_beta   90.00
_cell.angle_gamma   90.00
#
_symmetry.space_group_name_H-M   'P 1'
#
loop_
_entity.id
_entity.type
_entity.pdbx_description
1 polymer ?
#
loop_
_entity_poly.entity_id
_entity_poly.type
_entity_poly.pdbx_seq_one_letter_code
_entity_poly.pdbx_strand_id
1 'polypeptide(L)'
;MRTKKKFLIAAAAAITVAALAGSNVGCAETADGAARKITGTLPDGSTYLFEVPANWNGTVLLFSHGYNPGPSNPAQNANSAEVSSILLADGYALAGGSYPGLGWQTPNALGDQIATFDEFAAQVASP
;
A
#
# COMPACT_ATOMS: atom_id res chain seq x y z
N MET A 1 66.30 -43.98 -2.79
CA MET A 1 66.24 -42.70 -3.53
C MET A 1 65.22 -42.81 -4.67
N ARG A 2 64.37 -41.78 -4.82
CA ARG A 2 63.54 -41.37 -6.00
C ARG A 2 62.23 -42.16 -6.28
N THR A 3 61.10 -41.80 -5.65
CA THR A 3 60.00 -40.89 -6.08
C THR A 3 59.12 -41.34 -7.25
N LYS A 4 57.80 -41.50 -7.01
CA LYS A 4 56.65 -41.06 -7.88
C LYS A 4 55.41 -40.83 -6.97
N LYS A 5 55.14 -39.57 -6.61
CA LYS A 5 54.17 -38.60 -7.18
C LYS A 5 52.71 -38.89 -6.80
N LYS A 6 52.21 -38.03 -5.91
CA LYS A 6 50.86 -37.94 -5.33
C LYS A 6 49.86 -37.54 -6.40
N PHE A 7 48.73 -38.24 -6.46
CA PHE A 7 47.48 -37.72 -7.01
C PHE A 7 46.43 -37.92 -5.93
N LEU A 8 45.76 -36.82 -5.57
CA LEU A 8 44.35 -36.74 -5.22
C LEU A 8 44.12 -35.26 -4.84
N ILE A 9 43.54 -34.54 -5.80
CA ILE A 9 43.03 -33.19 -5.62
C ILE A 9 41.73 -33.34 -4.83
N ALA A 10 41.75 -33.02 -3.54
CA ALA A 10 40.54 -32.75 -2.77
C ALA A 10 40.33 -31.23 -2.77
N ALA A 11 39.48 -30.75 -3.67
CA ALA A 11 39.06 -29.36 -3.67
C ALA A 11 37.99 -29.17 -2.59
N ALA A 12 38.41 -28.75 -1.40
CA ALA A 12 37.51 -28.19 -0.40
C ALA A 12 37.22 -26.74 -0.79
N ALA A 13 36.12 -26.50 -1.50
CA ALA A 13 35.63 -25.15 -1.75
C ALA A 13 34.78 -24.70 -0.54
N ALA A 14 35.44 -24.08 0.44
CA ALA A 14 34.78 -23.26 1.44
C ALA A 14 34.52 -21.88 0.84
N ILE A 15 33.26 -21.51 0.60
CA ILE A 15 32.88 -20.14 0.25
C ILE A 15 31.70 -19.71 1.14
N THR A 16 32.09 -19.00 2.20
CA THR A 16 31.45 -17.86 2.87
C THR A 16 29.93 -17.71 2.81
N VAL A 17 29.29 -17.86 3.97
CA VAL A 17 27.97 -17.29 4.27
C VAL A 17 28.13 -15.77 4.34
N ALA A 18 27.62 -15.05 3.35
CA ALA A 18 27.47 -13.60 3.43
C ALA A 18 26.30 -13.29 4.38
N ALA A 19 26.61 -12.81 5.58
CA ALA A 19 25.61 -12.26 6.48
C ALA A 19 25.05 -10.98 5.86
N LEU A 20 23.78 -10.99 5.43
CA LEU A 20 23.04 -9.76 5.15
C LEU A 20 22.72 -9.08 6.50
N ALA A 21 23.69 -8.36 7.04
CA ALA A 21 23.45 -7.32 8.03
C ALA A 21 22.90 -6.10 7.27
N GLY A 22 21.59 -6.09 7.07
CA GLY A 22 20.84 -4.98 6.49
C GLY A 22 19.72 -4.56 7.42
N SER A 23 20.06 -4.18 8.66
CA SER A 23 19.13 -3.42 9.50
C SER A 23 19.03 -2.00 8.92
N ASN A 24 18.23 -1.83 7.88
CA ASN A 24 17.72 -0.51 7.50
C ASN A 24 16.67 -0.11 8.52
N VAL A 25 17.08 0.22 9.75
CA VAL A 25 16.32 1.15 10.57
C VAL A 25 16.68 2.53 10.04
N GLY A 26 16.17 2.83 8.85
CA GLY A 26 16.04 4.22 8.45
C GLY A 26 14.96 4.79 9.35
N CYS A 27 15.32 5.75 10.22
CA CYS A 27 14.32 6.71 10.66
C CYS A 27 13.69 7.26 9.38
N ALA A 28 12.41 7.01 9.18
CA ALA A 28 11.67 7.67 8.13
C ALA A 28 11.90 9.17 8.32
N GLU A 29 12.58 9.77 7.36
CA GLU A 29 12.55 11.22 7.18
C GLU A 29 11.07 11.55 7.06
N THR A 30 10.54 12.39 7.96
CA THR A 30 9.23 13.01 7.76
C THR A 30 9.37 13.83 6.49
N ALA A 31 9.07 13.20 5.36
CA ALA A 31 8.90 13.88 4.11
C ALA A 31 7.75 14.86 4.35
N ASP A 32 8.11 16.12 4.56
CA ASP A 32 7.23 17.29 4.64
C ASP A 32 6.57 17.58 3.27
N GLY A 33 6.26 16.51 2.54
CA GLY A 33 5.51 16.52 1.30
C GLY A 33 4.10 16.07 1.64
N ALA A 34 3.14 16.98 1.52
CA ALA A 34 1.72 16.66 1.61
C ALA A 34 1.40 15.40 0.79
N ALA A 35 0.55 14.51 1.34
CA ALA A 35 0.19 13.27 0.67
C ALA A 35 -0.34 13.56 -0.75
N ARG A 36 0.09 12.75 -1.72
CA ARG A 36 -0.40 12.82 -3.09
C ARG A 36 -1.88 12.41 -3.08
N LYS A 37 -2.75 13.36 -3.42
CA LYS A 37 -4.18 13.13 -3.55
C LYS A 37 -4.52 12.71 -4.97
N ILE A 38 -5.28 11.62 -5.12
CA ILE A 38 -5.72 11.07 -6.41
C ILE A 38 -7.22 10.85 -6.33
N THR A 39 -7.96 11.27 -7.36
CA THR A 39 -9.42 11.15 -7.41
C THR A 39 -9.85 10.75 -8.81
N GLY A 40 -10.98 10.06 -8.91
CA GLY A 40 -11.60 9.74 -10.19
C GLY A 40 -12.97 9.10 -10.02
N THR A 41 -13.44 8.46 -11.09
CA THR A 41 -14.77 7.86 -11.17
C THR A 41 -14.66 6.42 -11.65
N LEU A 42 -15.40 5.52 -10.99
CA LEU A 42 -15.54 4.11 -11.38
C LEU A 42 -16.59 3.94 -12.50
N PRO A 43 -16.60 2.80 -13.22
CA PRO A 43 -17.56 2.56 -14.30
C PRO A 43 -19.04 2.61 -13.89
N ASP A 44 -19.36 2.37 -12.63
CA ASP A 44 -20.72 2.46 -12.08
C ASP A 44 -21.13 3.90 -11.70
N GLY A 45 -20.23 4.87 -11.86
CA GLY A 45 -20.44 6.28 -11.57
C GLY A 45 -20.07 6.70 -10.15
N SER A 46 -19.66 5.78 -9.27
CA SER A 46 -19.11 6.16 -7.97
C SER A 46 -17.76 6.86 -8.12
N THR A 47 -17.34 7.61 -7.12
CA THR A 47 -16.04 8.29 -7.11
C THR A 47 -15.10 7.61 -6.12
N TYR A 48 -13.80 7.72 -6.35
CA TYR A 48 -12.78 7.27 -5.41
C TYR A 48 -11.85 8.41 -4.99
N LEU A 49 -11.24 8.25 -3.82
CA LEU A 49 -10.21 9.12 -3.25
C LEU A 49 -9.07 8.28 -2.70
N PHE A 50 -7.84 8.58 -3.14
CA PHE A 50 -6.61 8.06 -2.57
C PHE A 50 -5.76 9.19 -1.99
N GLU A 51 -5.12 8.95 -0.86
CA GLU A 51 -4.06 9.79 -0.31
C GLU A 51 -2.84 8.91 -0.05
N VAL A 52 -1.73 9.21 -0.73
CA VAL A 52 -0.49 8.42 -0.67
C VAL A 52 0.61 9.29 -0.08
N PRO A 53 1.13 8.98 1.12
CA PRO A 53 2.19 9.77 1.73
C PRO A 53 3.53 9.49 1.03
N ALA A 54 4.45 10.44 1.07
CA ALA A 54 5.76 10.27 0.43
C ALA A 54 6.60 9.14 1.08
N ASN A 55 6.38 8.86 2.36
CA ASN A 55 6.97 7.76 3.13
C ASN A 55 6.09 6.49 3.15
N TRP A 56 5.32 6.22 2.08
CA TRP A 56 4.42 5.07 2.02
C TRP A 56 5.15 3.74 2.30
N ASN A 57 4.64 2.97 3.26
CA ASN A 57 5.20 1.71 3.75
C ASN A 57 4.75 0.47 2.95
N GLY A 58 4.06 0.68 1.83
CA GLY A 58 3.49 -0.38 0.98
C GLY A 58 2.10 -0.84 1.40
N THR A 59 1.60 -0.48 2.58
CA THR A 59 0.25 -0.87 3.02
C THR A 59 -0.77 0.19 2.65
N VAL A 60 -1.88 -0.23 2.05
CA VAL A 60 -3.08 0.61 1.83
C VAL A 60 -4.18 0.21 2.80
N LEU A 61 -4.82 1.21 3.39
CA LEU A 61 -6.00 1.05 4.24
C LEU A 61 -7.23 1.48 3.44
N LEU A 62 -8.11 0.52 3.18
CA LEU A 62 -9.33 0.73 2.43
C LEU A 62 -10.48 1.07 3.39
N PHE A 63 -11.06 2.24 3.23
CA PHE A 63 -12.14 2.75 4.07
C PHE A 63 -13.51 2.50 3.44
N SER A 64 -14.40 1.88 4.22
CA SER A 64 -15.81 1.73 3.92
C SER A 64 -16.62 2.75 4.72
N HIS A 65 -17.33 3.67 4.04
CA HIS A 65 -18.21 4.57 4.76
C HIS A 65 -19.51 3.88 5.19
N GLY A 66 -20.14 4.43 6.24
CA GLY A 66 -21.42 3.94 6.74
C GLY A 66 -22.63 4.42 5.93
N TYR A 67 -23.80 4.39 6.57
CA TYR A 67 -25.04 4.95 6.02
C TYR A 67 -24.87 6.43 5.65
N ASN A 68 -25.24 6.81 4.43
CA ASN A 68 -25.23 8.19 3.97
C ASN A 68 -26.66 8.70 3.68
N PRO A 69 -27.22 9.65 4.45
CA PRO A 69 -28.56 10.18 4.18
C PRO A 69 -28.63 11.12 2.96
N GLY A 70 -27.48 11.50 2.38
CA GLY A 70 -27.40 12.47 1.31
C GLY A 70 -27.62 13.91 1.77
N PRO A 71 -27.83 14.86 0.83
CA PRO A 71 -27.93 14.64 -0.62
C PRO A 71 -26.58 14.39 -1.31
N SER A 72 -25.46 14.74 -0.68
CA SER A 72 -24.12 14.57 -1.23
C SER A 72 -23.58 13.16 -0.99
N ASN A 73 -22.81 12.62 -1.94
CA ASN A 73 -22.13 11.34 -1.81
C ASN A 73 -20.66 11.43 -2.27
N PRO A 74 -19.80 12.21 -1.59
CA PRO A 74 -18.39 12.28 -1.96
C PRO A 74 -17.65 11.01 -1.56
N ALA A 75 -16.59 10.66 -2.29
CA ALA A 75 -15.65 9.64 -1.86
C ALA A 75 -15.00 10.02 -0.52
N GLN A 76 -14.83 9.03 0.35
CA GLN A 76 -14.19 9.19 1.66
C GLN A 76 -13.17 8.07 1.82
N ASN A 77 -11.98 8.40 2.35
CA ASN A 77 -10.90 7.45 2.62
C ASN A 77 -10.55 7.36 4.12
N ALA A 78 -11.28 8.09 4.97
CA ALA A 78 -11.16 8.08 6.43
C ALA A 78 -12.44 8.62 7.08
N ASN A 79 -12.63 8.34 8.38
CA ASN A 79 -13.76 8.84 9.17
C ASN A 79 -13.57 10.29 9.66
N SER A 80 -12.32 10.78 9.72
CA SER A 80 -12.00 12.17 10.07
C SER A 80 -10.64 12.58 9.51
N ALA A 81 -10.42 13.89 9.40
CA ALA A 81 -9.13 14.44 8.98
C ALA A 81 -8.00 14.12 9.97
N GLU A 82 -8.31 14.04 11.27
CA GLU A 82 -7.34 13.67 12.31
C GLU A 82 -6.85 12.23 12.13
N VAL A 83 -7.77 11.28 11.91
CA VAL A 83 -7.40 9.88 11.66
C VAL A 83 -6.62 9.76 10.36
N SER A 84 -7.04 10.45 9.29
CA SER A 84 -6.27 10.46 8.03
C SER A 84 -4.84 10.95 8.26
N SER A 85 -4.67 12.09 8.95
CA SER A 85 -3.36 12.66 9.23
C SER A 85 -2.44 11.72 10.01
N ILE A 86 -2.95 11.00 11.00
CA ILE A 86 -2.16 10.05 11.81
C ILE A 86 -1.72 8.88 10.93
N LEU A 87 -2.64 8.26 10.20
CA LEU A 87 -2.34 7.09 9.37
C LEU A 87 -1.38 7.42 8.23
N LEU A 88 -1.52 8.59 7.60
CA LEU A 88 -0.59 9.08 6.58
C LEU A 88 0.80 9.33 7.17
N ALA A 89 0.91 9.91 8.37
CA ALA A 89 2.18 10.11 9.05
C ALA A 89 2.88 8.78 9.39
N ASP A 90 2.12 7.75 9.76
CA ASP A 90 2.60 6.39 9.99
C ASP A 90 2.98 5.64 8.69
N GLY A 91 2.82 6.29 7.54
CA GLY A 91 3.21 5.78 6.23
C GLY A 91 2.17 4.88 5.58
N TYR A 92 0.92 4.84 6.03
CA TYR A 92 -0.16 4.14 5.33
C TYR A 92 -0.70 4.98 4.18
N ALA A 93 -0.97 4.36 3.04
CA ALA A 93 -1.83 4.99 2.04
C ALA A 93 -3.30 4.79 2.41
N LEU A 94 -4.15 5.75 2.11
CA LEU A 94 -5.59 5.69 2.39
C LEU A 94 -6.36 5.67 1.08
N ALA A 95 -7.31 4.75 0.96
CA ALA A 95 -8.18 4.64 -0.20
C ALA A 95 -9.64 4.48 0.23
N GLY A 96 -10.57 5.03 -0.56
CA GLY A 96 -11.99 4.73 -0.37
C GLY A 96 -12.87 5.30 -1.48
N GLY A 97 -14.05 4.70 -1.61
CA GLY A 97 -15.06 5.03 -2.61
C GLY A 97 -16.20 5.87 -2.04
N SER A 98 -17.08 6.36 -2.91
CA SER A 98 -18.37 6.95 -2.53
C SER A 98 -19.51 5.95 -2.48
N TYR A 99 -19.30 4.72 -2.96
CA TYR A 99 -20.38 3.80 -3.36
C TYR A 99 -21.27 4.37 -4.48
N PRO A 100 -22.04 3.52 -5.20
CA PRO A 100 -22.89 3.96 -6.30
C PRO A 100 -24.18 4.67 -5.85
N GLY A 101 -24.37 4.98 -4.56
CA GLY A 101 -25.56 5.68 -4.09
C GLY A 101 -25.62 5.99 -2.60
N LEU A 102 -26.74 6.60 -2.21
CA LEU A 102 -27.06 6.99 -0.84
C LEU A 102 -27.63 5.82 -0.02
N GLY A 103 -27.69 6.01 1.30
CA GLY A 103 -28.27 5.08 2.25
C GLY A 103 -27.35 3.93 2.59
N TRP A 104 -27.94 2.76 2.81
CA TRP A 104 -27.19 1.53 3.03
C TRP A 104 -26.75 0.94 1.69
N GLN A 105 -25.44 0.79 1.51
CA GLN A 105 -24.86 0.26 0.28
C GLN A 105 -24.35 -1.18 0.46
N THR A 106 -24.79 -1.90 1.49
CA THR A 106 -24.41 -3.30 1.74
C THR A 106 -24.46 -4.20 0.50
N PRO A 107 -25.46 -4.09 -0.41
CA PRO A 107 -25.49 -4.90 -1.63
C PRO A 107 -24.35 -4.60 -2.62
N ASN A 108 -23.90 -3.34 -2.68
CA ASN A 108 -22.95 -2.85 -3.69
C ASN A 108 -21.52 -2.65 -3.14
N ALA A 109 -21.39 -2.51 -1.81
CA ALA A 109 -20.17 -2.09 -1.14
C ALA A 109 -18.98 -3.00 -1.46
N LEU A 110 -19.17 -4.32 -1.51
CA LEU A 110 -18.06 -5.24 -1.82
C LEU A 110 -17.52 -5.02 -3.24
N GLY A 111 -18.40 -4.87 -4.23
CA GLY A 111 -17.99 -4.66 -5.62
C GLY A 111 -17.26 -3.33 -5.81
N ASP A 112 -17.82 -2.26 -5.25
CA ASP A 112 -17.22 -0.92 -5.29
C ASP A 112 -15.85 -0.88 -4.57
N GLN A 113 -15.72 -1.57 -3.43
CA GLN A 113 -14.46 -1.66 -2.68
C GLN A 113 -13.37 -2.40 -3.46
N ILE A 114 -13.71 -3.49 -4.14
CA ILE A 114 -12.76 -4.21 -4.99
C ILE A 114 -12.33 -3.33 -6.16
N ALA A 115 -13.29 -2.67 -6.84
CA ALA A 115 -12.97 -1.77 -7.95
C ALA A 115 -12.11 -0.57 -7.51
N THR A 116 -12.40 0.01 -6.33
CA THR A 116 -11.58 1.07 -5.73
C THR A 116 -10.16 0.59 -5.44
N PHE A 117 -10.00 -0.64 -4.92
CA PHE A 117 -8.70 -1.24 -4.66
C PHE A 117 -7.92 -1.54 -5.96
N ASP A 118 -8.59 -2.04 -6.98
CA ASP A 118 -7.99 -2.29 -8.29
C ASP A 118 -7.50 -0.98 -8.94
N GLU A 119 -8.27 0.10 -8.85
CA GLU A 119 -7.85 1.44 -9.31
C GLU A 119 -6.65 1.97 -8.52
N PHE A 120 -6.60 1.74 -7.21
CA PHE A 120 -5.41 2.07 -6.41
C PHE A 120 -4.19 1.30 -6.92
N ALA A 121 -4.31 -0.01 -7.12
CA ALA A 121 -3.22 -0.85 -7.60
C ALA A 121 -2.72 -0.43 -8.99
N ALA A 122 -3.63 -0.01 -9.88
CA ALA A 122 -3.31 0.45 -11.22
C ALA A 122 -2.57 1.81 -11.25
N GLN A 123 -2.88 2.72 -10.33
CA GLN A 123 -2.39 4.11 -10.37
C GLN A 123 -1.28 4.42 -9.35
N VAL A 124 -1.12 3.57 -8.34
CA VAL A 124 -0.13 3.73 -7.27
C VAL A 124 0.88 2.60 -7.34
N ALA A 125 0.52 1.42 -6.86
CA ALA A 125 1.23 0.15 -7.01
C ALA A 125 0.38 -0.96 -6.36
N SER A 126 0.65 -2.21 -6.70
CA SER A 126 0.17 -3.35 -5.90
C SER A 126 0.76 -3.27 -4.47
N PRO A 127 -0.08 -3.22 -3.43
CA PRO A 127 0.36 -3.30 -2.03
C PRO A 127 1.11 -4.59 -1.70
#